data_AF-A0A7Z9WLG8-F1
#
_entry.id   AF-A0A7Z9WLG8-F1
#
_cell.length_a   1.000
_cell.length_b   1.000
_cell.length_c   1.000
_cell.angle_alpha   90.00
_cell.angle_beta   90.00
_cell.angle_gamma   90.00
#
_symmetry.space_group_name_H-M   'P 1'
#
loop_
_entity.id
_entity.type
_entity.pdbx_description
1 polymer ?
#
loop_
_entity_poly.entity_id
_entity_poly.type
_entity_poly.pdbx_seq_one_letter_code
_entity_poly.pdbx_strand_id
1 'polypeptide(L)'
;MAEIIVVPHTHWDREWYLPFERYRYRLVKLVDELLEILRKDEEYAHFLLDGQVVIAEDYLEIRPENEERLRQEVAKGRIGIGPWYTMPDEFLAGGEAIVRNLLMGHRLGRELGGVMKIGYLPDPFGHIAQMPQILRGFGIHAAFLARGVDPPQTEFHWEAPDGSKVLTHWFALGYCNARCLT
;
A
#
# COMPACT_ATOMS: atom_id res chain seq x y z
N MET A 1 12.39 17.75 -21.08
CA MET A 1 12.80 16.38 -20.72
C MET A 1 11.68 15.76 -19.93
N ALA A 2 11.37 14.47 -20.14
CA ALA A 2 10.38 13.77 -19.33
C ALA A 2 11.01 13.44 -17.96
N GLU A 3 10.25 13.66 -16.89
CA GLU A 3 10.62 13.22 -15.54
C GLU A 3 10.22 11.76 -15.37
N ILE A 4 11.12 10.93 -14.83
CA ILE A 4 10.85 9.51 -14.54
C ILE A 4 10.90 9.34 -13.02
N ILE A 5 9.77 8.91 -12.45
CA ILE A 5 9.65 8.63 -11.02
C ILE A 5 9.66 7.11 -10.85
N VAL A 6 10.63 6.60 -10.09
CA VAL A 6 10.73 5.18 -9.73
C VAL A 6 10.30 5.03 -8.27
N VAL A 7 9.31 4.17 -8.03
CA VAL A 7 8.83 3.84 -6.68
C VAL A 7 9.16 2.37 -6.39
N PRO A 8 10.27 2.09 -5.67
CA PRO A 8 10.55 0.75 -5.19
C PRO A 8 9.41 0.28 -4.28
N HIS A 9 8.93 -0.92 -4.52
CA HIS A 9 7.86 -1.50 -3.72
C HIS A 9 7.94 -3.03 -3.76
N THR A 10 7.13 -3.65 -2.92
CA THR A 10 6.75 -5.05 -3.09
C THR A 10 5.23 -5.13 -3.13
N HIS A 11 4.71 -6.07 -3.91
CA HIS A 11 3.33 -6.51 -3.76
C HIS A 11 3.35 -7.82 -2.97
N TRP A 12 2.67 -7.85 -1.82
CA TRP A 12 2.84 -8.88 -0.82
C TRP A 12 1.51 -9.52 -0.43
N ASP A 13 1.11 -10.54 -1.19
CA ASP A 13 0.06 -11.44 -0.75
C ASP A 13 0.47 -12.08 0.58
N ARG A 14 -0.29 -11.80 1.64
CA ARG A 14 -0.02 -12.32 2.99
C ARG A 14 0.00 -13.85 3.00
N GLU A 15 -0.86 -14.46 2.20
CA GLU A 15 -0.90 -15.88 1.90
C GLU A 15 -1.57 -16.12 0.54
N TRP A 16 -1.08 -17.10 -0.22
CA TRP A 16 -1.62 -17.41 -1.54
C TRP A 16 -1.28 -18.86 -1.95
N TYR A 17 -0.40 -19.08 -2.93
CA TYR A 17 0.00 -20.43 -3.37
C TYR A 17 0.91 -21.19 -2.40
N LEU A 18 1.32 -20.57 -1.29
CA LEU A 18 2.03 -21.19 -0.18
C LEU A 18 1.35 -20.83 1.15
N PRO A 19 1.49 -21.65 2.19
CA PRO A 19 1.00 -21.31 3.52
C PRO A 19 1.60 -20.00 4.04
N PHE A 20 0.83 -19.27 4.85
CA PHE A 20 1.21 -18.01 5.51
C PHE A 20 2.66 -18.00 6.03
N GLU A 21 3.08 -19.02 6.76
CA GLU A 21 4.42 -19.07 7.38
C GLU A 21 5.58 -19.05 6.36
N ARG A 22 5.36 -19.57 5.14
CA ARG A 22 6.36 -19.49 4.07
C ARG A 22 6.49 -18.06 3.54
N TYR A 23 5.38 -17.33 3.46
CA TYR A 23 5.39 -15.90 3.15
C TYR A 23 6.02 -15.11 4.30
N ARG A 24 5.57 -15.28 5.54
CA ARG A 24 6.14 -14.59 6.71
C ARG A 24 7.65 -14.74 6.82
N TYR A 25 8.19 -15.95 6.59
CA TYR A 25 9.64 -16.15 6.55
C TYR A 25 10.36 -15.29 5.49
N ARG A 26 9.77 -15.15 4.29
CA ARG A 26 10.33 -14.32 3.21
C ARG A 26 10.14 -12.83 3.49
N LEU A 27 9.03 -12.45 4.10
CA LEU A 27 8.72 -11.08 4.51
C LEU A 27 9.80 -10.58 5.50
N VAL A 28 10.14 -11.41 6.50
CA VAL A 28 11.19 -11.07 7.47
C VAL A 28 12.52 -10.79 6.78
N LYS A 29 12.90 -11.61 5.80
CA LYS A 29 14.13 -11.36 5.03
C LYS A 29 14.06 -10.07 4.22
N LEU A 30 12.93 -9.82 3.56
CA LEU A 30 12.73 -8.60 2.76
C LEU A 30 12.87 -7.35 3.63
N VAL A 31 12.21 -7.32 4.79
CA VAL A 31 12.24 -6.15 5.67
C VAL A 31 13.61 -6.01 6.36
N ASP A 32 14.26 -7.11 6.77
CA ASP A 32 15.63 -7.07 7.30
C ASP A 32 16.61 -6.46 6.26
N GLU A 33 16.49 -6.86 4.99
CA GLU A 33 17.30 -6.32 3.89
C GLU A 33 16.98 -4.85 3.60
N LEU A 34 15.70 -4.48 3.55
CA LEU A 34 15.26 -3.09 3.38
C LEU A 34 15.83 -2.18 4.47
N LEU A 35 15.72 -2.56 5.74
CA LEU A 35 16.26 -1.78 6.86
C LEU A 35 17.78 -1.64 6.80
N GLU A 36 18.50 -2.62 6.25
CA GLU A 36 19.94 -2.52 6.04
C GLU A 36 20.32 -1.64 4.84
N ILE A 37 19.54 -1.67 3.75
CA ILE A 37 19.69 -0.75 2.61
C ILE A 37 19.49 0.69 3.09
N LEU A 38 18.37 0.97 3.75
CA LEU A 38 18.05 2.30 4.27
C LEU A 38 19.09 2.81 5.27
N ARG A 39 19.75 1.93 6.01
CA ARG A 39 20.84 2.27 6.93
C ARG A 39 22.14 2.64 6.22
N LYS A 40 22.45 1.98 5.10
CA LYS A 40 23.73 2.13 4.37
C LYS A 40 23.68 3.20 3.29
N ASP A 41 22.50 3.45 2.74
CA ASP A 41 22.30 4.34 1.61
C ASP A 41 21.25 5.40 1.97
N GLU A 42 21.69 6.63 2.17
CA GLU A 42 20.82 7.78 2.44
C GLU A 42 20.09 8.27 1.18
N GLU A 43 20.59 7.95 -0.02
CA GLU A 43 19.96 8.30 -1.29
C GLU A 43 18.79 7.36 -1.63
N TYR A 44 18.72 6.18 -1.01
CA TYR A 44 17.56 5.30 -1.09
C TYR A 44 16.37 5.96 -0.35
N ALA A 45 15.62 6.76 -1.09
CA ALA A 45 14.71 7.73 -0.50
C ALA A 45 13.38 7.11 -0.02
N HIS A 46 12.81 6.16 -0.77
CA HIS A 46 11.46 5.65 -0.49
C HIS A 46 11.31 4.17 -0.86
N PHE A 47 10.57 3.42 -0.04
CA PHE A 47 10.06 2.10 -0.34
C PHE A 47 8.57 2.02 0.03
N LEU A 48 7.73 1.59 -0.90
CA LEU A 48 6.32 1.32 -0.62
C LEU A 48 6.15 -0.12 -0.15
N LEU A 49 5.80 -0.29 1.12
CA LEU A 49 5.50 -1.56 1.74
C LEU A 49 4.00 -1.87 1.54
N ASP A 50 3.64 -2.06 0.28
CA ASP A 50 2.36 -2.57 -0.28
C ASP A 50 1.04 -1.95 0.22
N GLY A 51 1.11 -0.81 0.90
CA GLY A 51 -0.05 -0.09 1.40
C GLY A 51 -0.94 -0.82 2.42
N GLN A 52 -0.38 -1.82 3.10
CA GLN A 52 -1.01 -2.59 4.16
C GLN A 52 -0.19 -2.48 5.45
N VAL A 53 -0.84 -2.29 6.59
CA VAL A 53 -0.15 -2.18 7.90
C VAL A 53 0.16 -3.56 8.48
N VAL A 54 -0.65 -4.58 8.17
CA VAL A 54 -0.50 -5.94 8.73
C VAL A 54 0.88 -6.54 8.48
N ILE A 55 1.55 -6.21 7.37
CA ILE A 55 2.89 -6.77 7.08
C ILE A 55 3.98 -6.17 7.97
N ALA A 56 3.78 -4.97 8.51
CA ALA A 56 4.66 -4.44 9.55
C ALA A 56 4.44 -5.19 10.88
N GLU A 57 3.19 -5.52 11.23
CA GLU A 57 2.91 -6.34 12.42
C GLU A 57 3.48 -7.75 12.29
N ASP A 58 3.24 -8.43 11.16
CA ASP A 58 3.76 -9.77 10.88
C ASP A 58 5.29 -9.83 10.98
N TYR A 59 5.98 -8.74 10.60
CA TYR A 59 7.41 -8.58 10.76
C TYR A 59 7.81 -8.43 12.24
N LEU A 60 7.17 -7.50 12.95
CA LEU A 60 7.50 -7.17 14.34
C LEU A 60 7.13 -8.28 15.34
N GLU A 61 6.19 -9.16 15.01
CA GLU A 61 5.96 -10.40 15.76
C GLU A 61 7.20 -11.31 15.80
N ILE A 62 8.04 -11.26 14.76
CA ILE A 62 9.26 -12.06 14.63
C ILE A 62 10.52 -11.28 15.01
N ARG A 63 10.53 -9.96 14.75
CA ARG A 63 11.65 -9.03 14.96
C ARG A 63 11.25 -7.84 15.85
N PRO A 64 10.75 -8.06 17.08
CA PRO A 64 10.30 -6.96 17.93
C PRO A 64 11.42 -5.95 18.24
N GLU A 65 12.69 -6.39 18.21
CA GLU A 65 13.85 -5.52 18.40
C GLU A 65 14.01 -4.42 17.33
N ASN A 66 13.36 -4.57 16.17
CA ASN A 66 13.43 -3.60 15.07
C ASN A 66 12.25 -2.60 15.06
N GLU A 67 11.34 -2.64 16.03
CA GLU A 67 10.18 -1.74 16.11
C GLU A 67 10.57 -0.26 16.01
N GLU A 68 11.54 0.16 16.83
CA GLU A 68 11.97 1.56 16.85
C GLU A 68 12.61 1.99 15.52
N ARG A 69 13.38 1.09 14.88
CA ARG A 69 13.98 1.37 13.57
C ARG A 69 12.91 1.52 12.49
N LEU A 70 11.97 0.58 12.43
CA LEU A 70 10.88 0.62 11.46
C LEU A 70 10.02 1.87 11.64
N ARG A 71 9.66 2.19 12.89
CA ARG A 71 8.90 3.39 13.24
C ARG A 71 9.59 4.68 12.80
N GLN A 72 10.91 4.77 12.97
CA GLN A 72 11.68 5.92 12.51
C GLN A 72 11.67 6.06 10.99
N GLU A 73 11.87 4.97 10.25
CA GLU A 73 11.89 5.01 8.77
C GLU A 73 10.50 5.32 8.18
N VAL A 74 9.43 4.84 8.82
CA VAL A 74 8.05 5.22 8.46
C VAL A 74 7.77 6.68 8.77
N ALA A 75 8.14 7.16 9.97
CA ALA A 75 7.93 8.58 10.35
C ALA A 75 8.72 9.56 9.45
N LYS A 76 9.89 9.16 8.96
CA LYS A 76 10.67 9.91 7.96
C LYS A 76 10.07 9.85 6.55
N GLY A 77 9.06 9.01 6.31
CA GLY A 77 8.47 8.76 5.00
C GLY A 77 9.31 7.85 4.09
N ARG A 78 10.42 7.28 4.58
CA ARG A 78 11.29 6.39 3.80
C ARG A 78 10.67 5.02 3.58
N ILE A 79 9.80 4.57 4.49
CA ILE A 79 8.92 3.41 4.29
C ILE A 79 7.47 3.85 4.30
N GLY A 80 6.78 3.70 3.18
CA GLY A 80 5.34 3.94 3.08
C GLY A 80 4.54 2.70 3.50
N ILE A 81 3.65 2.84 4.49
CA ILE A 81 2.71 1.80 4.95
C ILE A 81 1.27 2.29 4.89
N GLY A 82 0.30 1.36 4.95
CA GLY A 82 -1.13 1.68 4.95
C GLY A 82 -1.59 2.40 3.67
N PRO A 83 -2.79 2.95 3.59
CA PRO A 83 -3.71 3.26 4.69
C PRO A 83 -4.53 2.06 5.16
N TRP A 84 -4.51 0.96 4.41
CA TRP A 84 -5.28 -0.22 4.72
C TRP A 84 -4.63 -1.02 5.85
N TYR A 85 -5.45 -1.77 6.60
CA TYR A 85 -4.91 -2.78 7.50
C TYR A 85 -4.40 -3.98 6.69
N THR A 86 -5.26 -4.59 5.89
CA THR A 86 -4.93 -5.57 4.83
C THR A 86 -5.43 -5.08 3.47
N MET A 87 -5.03 -5.68 2.35
CA MET A 87 -5.64 -5.39 1.05
C MET A 87 -6.95 -6.19 0.89
N PRO A 88 -8.15 -5.57 0.88
CA PRO A 88 -9.40 -6.29 0.84
C PRO A 88 -9.85 -6.57 -0.61
N ASP A 89 -10.59 -7.66 -0.80
CA ASP A 89 -11.50 -7.76 -1.95
C ASP A 89 -12.75 -6.91 -1.66
N GLU A 90 -13.03 -5.93 -2.52
CA GLU A 90 -14.06 -4.92 -2.28
C GLU A 90 -15.50 -5.44 -2.40
N PHE A 91 -15.72 -6.53 -3.14
CA PHE A 91 -17.06 -7.09 -3.34
C PHE A 91 -17.38 -8.26 -2.41
N LEU A 92 -16.36 -8.99 -1.96
CA LEU A 92 -16.50 -10.10 -1.02
C LEU A 92 -16.50 -9.65 0.44
N ALA A 93 -15.86 -8.53 0.75
CA ALA A 93 -15.91 -7.93 2.08
C ALA A 93 -17.24 -7.18 2.30
N GLY A 94 -17.75 -7.20 3.54
CA GLY A 94 -18.87 -6.35 3.92
C GLY A 94 -18.48 -4.86 3.90
N GLY A 95 -19.41 -3.96 3.60
CA GLY A 95 -19.14 -2.51 3.55
C GLY A 95 -18.53 -1.96 4.84
N GLU A 96 -19.06 -2.35 6.00
CA GLU A 96 -18.46 -2.02 7.30
C GLU A 96 -17.05 -2.59 7.45
N ALA A 97 -16.78 -3.79 6.94
CA ALA A 97 -15.44 -4.39 7.01
C ALA A 97 -14.41 -3.55 6.24
N ILE A 98 -14.76 -2.98 5.09
CA ILE A 98 -13.90 -2.06 4.33
C ILE A 98 -13.56 -0.81 5.15
N VAL A 99 -14.58 -0.20 5.78
CA VAL A 99 -14.39 0.99 6.64
C VAL A 99 -13.54 0.64 7.86
N ARG A 100 -13.78 -0.52 8.49
CA ARG A 100 -12.98 -1.01 9.63
C ARG A 100 -11.55 -1.30 9.24
N ASN A 101 -11.32 -1.81 8.04
CA ASN A 101 -9.98 -2.05 7.50
C ASN A 101 -9.16 -0.74 7.43
N LEU A 102 -9.75 0.35 6.95
CA LEU A 102 -9.10 1.67 6.98
C LEU A 102 -8.95 2.22 8.40
N LEU A 103 -9.95 2.06 9.27
CA LEU A 103 -9.86 2.51 10.67
C LEU A 103 -8.71 1.81 11.41
N MET A 104 -8.56 0.50 11.23
CA MET A 104 -7.49 -0.29 11.82
C MET A 104 -6.14 0.12 11.26
N GLY A 105 -6.00 0.25 9.93
CA GLY A 105 -4.75 0.69 9.30
C GLY A 105 -4.30 2.05 9.81
N HIS A 106 -5.20 3.02 9.92
CA HIS A 106 -4.87 4.34 10.49
C HIS A 106 -4.56 4.29 11.98
N ARG A 107 -5.22 3.42 12.76
CA ARG A 107 -4.97 3.31 14.19
C ARG A 107 -3.57 2.74 14.45
N LEU A 108 -3.28 1.58 13.88
CA LEU A 108 -2.03 0.85 14.10
C LEU A 108 -0.86 1.54 13.40
N GLY A 109 -1.08 2.06 12.19
CA GLY A 109 -0.05 2.80 11.47
C GLY A 109 0.40 4.08 12.20
N ARG A 110 -0.48 4.73 12.99
CA ARG A 110 -0.04 5.86 13.85
C ARG A 110 1.00 5.47 14.89
N GLU A 111 0.93 4.26 15.42
CA GLU A 111 1.91 3.74 16.38
C GLU A 111 3.28 3.51 15.70
N LEU A 112 3.25 3.22 14.39
CA LEU A 112 4.43 3.04 13.54
C LEU A 112 4.92 4.33 12.84
N GLY A 113 4.36 5.51 13.14
CA GLY A 113 4.81 6.79 12.56
C GLY A 113 3.90 7.40 11.49
N GLY A 114 2.81 6.73 11.14
CA GLY A 114 1.77 7.23 10.24
C GLY A 114 1.44 6.26 9.11
N VAL A 115 0.45 6.62 8.29
CA VAL A 115 0.11 5.91 7.06
C VAL A 115 0.14 6.87 5.88
N MET A 116 0.43 6.36 4.69
CA MET A 116 0.27 7.14 3.47
C MET A 116 -1.20 7.47 3.20
N LYS A 117 -1.45 8.63 2.61
CA LYS A 117 -2.79 9.10 2.23
C LYS A 117 -3.11 8.80 0.77
N ILE A 118 -2.92 7.53 0.41
CA ILE A 118 -3.13 7.01 -0.95
C ILE A 118 -4.02 5.78 -0.88
N GLY A 119 -5.13 5.75 -1.63
CA GLY A 119 -5.95 4.57 -1.81
C GLY A 119 -5.21 3.57 -2.70
N TYR A 120 -4.38 2.72 -2.10
CA TYR A 120 -3.56 1.76 -2.83
C TYR A 120 -4.34 0.48 -3.10
N LEU A 121 -4.71 0.27 -4.36
CA LEU A 121 -5.64 -0.76 -4.82
C LEU A 121 -5.05 -1.48 -6.06
N PRO A 122 -3.81 -2.01 -6.01
CA PRO A 122 -3.14 -2.53 -7.20
C PRO A 122 -3.81 -3.80 -7.74
N ASP A 123 -4.29 -4.70 -6.89
CA ASP A 123 -4.80 -6.01 -7.31
C ASP A 123 -6.23 -6.43 -6.87
N PRO A 124 -7.11 -5.58 -6.28
CA PRO A 124 -8.52 -5.95 -6.11
C PRO A 124 -9.21 -6.34 -7.43
N PHE A 125 -10.08 -7.35 -7.40
CA PHE A 125 -10.78 -7.87 -8.57
C PHE A 125 -12.04 -7.06 -8.89
N GLY A 126 -11.80 -5.79 -9.23
CA GLY A 126 -12.81 -4.78 -9.45
C GLY A 126 -13.04 -3.91 -8.22
N HIS A 127 -13.78 -2.82 -8.43
CA HIS A 127 -13.88 -1.75 -7.45
C HIS A 127 -15.33 -1.33 -7.20
N ILE A 128 -15.71 -1.13 -5.93
CA ILE A 128 -17.04 -0.66 -5.57
C ILE A 128 -17.22 0.81 -5.95
N ALA A 129 -18.41 1.17 -6.42
CA ALA A 129 -18.70 2.53 -6.87
C ALA A 129 -18.53 3.60 -5.76
N GLN A 130 -18.67 3.20 -4.49
CA GLN A 130 -18.56 4.10 -3.33
C GLN A 130 -17.12 4.33 -2.85
N MET A 131 -16.12 3.69 -3.46
CA MET A 131 -14.74 3.79 -2.97
C MET A 131 -14.23 5.25 -2.91
N PRO A 132 -14.48 6.14 -3.90
CA PRO A 132 -14.12 7.56 -3.76
C PRO A 132 -14.73 8.25 -2.54
N GLN A 133 -15.98 7.95 -2.21
CA GLN A 133 -16.65 8.48 -1.01
C GLN A 133 -15.97 7.96 0.26
N ILE A 134 -15.71 6.66 0.32
CA ILE A 134 -15.04 6.02 1.47
C ILE A 134 -13.64 6.63 1.67
N LEU A 135 -12.80 6.67 0.63
CA LEU A 135 -11.45 7.23 0.69
C LEU A 135 -11.46 8.69 1.20
N ARG A 136 -12.35 9.53 0.66
CA ARG A 136 -12.49 10.92 1.14
C ARG A 136 -12.86 11.01 2.62
N GLY A 137 -13.69 10.08 3.11
CA GLY A 137 -14.03 9.98 4.54
C GLY A 137 -12.82 9.79 5.45
N PHE A 138 -11.71 9.24 4.93
CA PHE A 138 -10.44 9.08 5.64
C PHE A 138 -9.39 10.15 5.27
N GLY A 139 -9.80 11.22 4.56
CA GLY A 139 -8.90 12.27 4.08
C GLY A 139 -7.92 11.78 3.02
N ILE A 140 -8.30 10.75 2.26
CA ILE A 140 -7.52 10.22 1.13
C ILE A 140 -8.11 10.81 -0.15
N HIS A 141 -7.28 11.52 -0.90
CA HIS A 141 -7.69 12.26 -2.09
C HIS A 141 -7.11 11.72 -3.40
N ALA A 142 -6.20 10.75 -3.30
CA ALA A 142 -5.59 10.08 -4.45
C ALA A 142 -5.68 8.56 -4.31
N ALA A 143 -5.80 7.85 -5.43
CA ALA A 143 -5.84 6.39 -5.50
C ALA A 143 -4.96 5.86 -6.64
N PHE A 144 -4.48 4.63 -6.49
CA PHE A 144 -3.73 3.91 -7.51
C PHE A 144 -4.37 2.54 -7.70
N LEU A 145 -4.68 2.18 -8.95
CA LEU A 145 -5.32 0.90 -9.25
C LEU A 145 -4.82 0.31 -10.57
N ALA A 146 -4.93 -1.00 -10.75
CA ALA A 146 -4.54 -1.65 -12.02
C ALA A 146 -5.73 -2.22 -12.81
N ARG A 147 -6.84 -2.54 -12.16
CA ARG A 147 -7.92 -3.35 -12.74
C ARG A 147 -9.22 -2.55 -12.87
N GLY A 148 -10.11 -3.01 -13.76
CA GLY A 148 -11.49 -2.52 -13.85
C GLY A 148 -11.70 -1.18 -14.55
N VAL A 149 -10.65 -0.58 -15.13
CA VAL A 149 -10.74 0.69 -15.87
C VAL A 149 -9.98 0.61 -17.20
N ASP A 150 -10.39 1.41 -18.18
CA ASP A 150 -9.70 1.62 -19.46
C ASP A 150 -9.85 3.10 -19.91
N PRO A 151 -9.28 4.05 -19.15
CA PRO A 151 -9.35 5.46 -19.48
C PRO A 151 -8.41 5.83 -20.65
N PRO A 152 -8.70 6.93 -21.38
CA PRO A 152 -7.81 7.41 -22.45
C PRO A 152 -6.46 7.94 -21.95
N GLN A 153 -6.34 8.23 -20.65
CA GLN A 153 -5.14 8.72 -19.97
C GLN A 153 -4.94 7.92 -18.68
N THR A 154 -3.69 7.77 -18.22
CA THR A 154 -3.36 7.08 -16.97
C THR A 154 -3.97 7.76 -15.75
N GLU A 155 -4.15 9.07 -15.77
CA GLU A 155 -4.78 9.85 -14.71
C GLU A 155 -6.21 10.23 -15.05
N PHE A 156 -7.13 10.05 -14.10
CA PHE A 156 -8.52 10.45 -14.24
C PHE A 156 -9.14 10.75 -12.86
N HIS A 157 -10.29 11.43 -12.85
CA HIS A 157 -11.08 11.58 -11.64
C HIS A 157 -12.06 10.42 -11.51
N TRP A 158 -11.91 9.62 -10.46
CA TRP A 158 -12.89 8.60 -10.11
C TRP A 158 -13.97 9.22 -9.22
N GLU A 159 -15.20 9.21 -9.73
CA GLU A 159 -16.38 9.79 -9.09
C GLU A 159 -17.33 8.71 -8.57
N ALA A 160 -17.72 8.83 -7.30
CA ALA A 160 -18.74 8.01 -6.67
C ALA A 160 -20.17 8.56 -6.96
N PRO A 161 -21.22 7.75 -6.80
CA PRO A 161 -22.61 8.18 -7.03
C PRO A 161 -23.08 9.40 -6.22
N ASP A 162 -22.43 9.71 -5.09
CA ASP A 162 -22.72 10.90 -4.27
C ASP A 162 -22.01 12.18 -4.78
N GLY A 163 -21.22 12.08 -5.86
CA GLY A 163 -20.41 13.15 -6.40
C GLY A 163 -19.03 13.30 -5.75
N SER A 164 -18.67 12.44 -4.78
CA SER A 164 -17.33 12.40 -4.20
C SER A 164 -16.31 12.00 -5.27
N LYS A 165 -15.18 12.73 -5.36
CA LYS A 165 -14.11 12.47 -6.33
C LYS A 165 -12.75 12.29 -5.68
N VAL A 166 -11.95 11.38 -6.23
CA VAL A 166 -10.52 11.21 -5.95
C VAL A 166 -9.72 11.28 -7.26
N LEU A 167 -8.48 11.76 -7.21
CA LEU A 167 -7.56 11.66 -8.34
C LEU A 167 -7.03 10.23 -8.40
N THR A 168 -7.15 9.58 -9.54
CA THR A 168 -6.76 8.17 -9.69
C THR A 168 -5.69 8.03 -10.75
N HIS A 169 -4.62 7.31 -10.43
CA HIS A 169 -3.63 6.85 -11.40
C HIS A 169 -3.86 5.36 -11.70
N TRP A 170 -3.99 5.04 -12.98
CA TRP A 170 -4.11 3.68 -13.47
C TRP A 170 -2.75 3.11 -13.89
N PHE A 171 -2.40 1.97 -13.32
CA PHE A 171 -1.24 1.19 -13.73
C PHE A 171 -1.49 0.50 -15.08
N ALA A 172 -1.46 1.27 -16.17
CA ALA A 172 -1.74 0.80 -17.53
C ALA A 172 -0.85 -0.37 -18.00
N LEU A 173 0.38 -0.44 -17.47
CA LEU A 173 1.33 -1.53 -17.74
C LEU A 173 1.49 -2.50 -16.55
N GLY A 174 0.54 -2.47 -15.61
CA GLY A 174 0.62 -3.16 -14.33
C GLY A 174 1.57 -2.48 -13.34
N TYR A 175 1.49 -2.91 -12.08
CA TYR A 175 2.34 -2.42 -10.99
C TYR A 175 3.76 -3.02 -11.01
N CYS A 176 4.13 -3.80 -12.02
CA CYS A 176 5.46 -4.41 -12.17
C CYS A 176 6.19 -3.99 -13.45
N ASN A 177 5.74 -2.91 -14.09
CA ASN A 177 6.28 -2.40 -15.36
C ASN A 177 7.80 -2.13 -15.35
N ALA A 178 8.36 -1.69 -14.21
CA ALA A 178 9.78 -1.41 -14.05
C ALA A 178 10.64 -2.67 -13.76
N ARG A 179 10.03 -3.86 -13.56
CA ARG A 179 10.78 -5.11 -13.33
C ARG A 179 11.69 -5.47 -14.51
N CYS A 180 11.40 -4.98 -15.71
CA CYS A 180 12.25 -5.18 -16.88
C CYS A 180 13.52 -4.31 -16.89
N LEU A 181 13.66 -3.36 -15.95
CA LEU A 181 14.83 -2.50 -15.83
C LEU A 181 15.96 -3.12 -15.00
N THR A 182 15.71 -4.27 -14.35
CA THR A 182 16.66 -5.05 -13.56
C THR A 182 16.95 -6.39 -14.22
#